data_AF-A0A3B0XN86-F1
#
_entry.id   AF-A0A3B0XN86-F1
#
_cell.length_a   1.000
_cell.length_b   1.000
_cell.length_c   1.000
_cell.angle_alpha   90.00
_cell.angle_beta   90.00
_cell.angle_gamma   90.00
#
_symmetry.space_group_name_H-M   'P 1'
#
loop_
_entity.id
_entity.type
_entity.pdbx_description
1 polymer ?
#
loop_
_entity_poly.entity_id
_entity_poly.type
_entity_poly.pdbx_seq_one_letter_code
_entity_poly.pdbx_strand_id
1 'polypeptide(L)'
;MIQREIARECAQLLCEYPVVTIIGPRQAGKTTLARSFLEYEYCNLEVPESREFAVNDPKAFLGQFSGKVILDEIQRVPELISYIQAIVDEKNVNGQFILTGSHQLALKESISQSLSGRTALLHLLPLSIAELSSAGIKFESFEEYVFSGFLPGIYDQNQRPLQAYSNYYQTYVERDVRQLANLKDASLFEKFMRLMAGRAGQLMDYSSLGNEWGLIVKQLKTGCQF
;
A
#
# COMPACT_ATOMS: atom_id res chain seq x y z
N MET A 1 8.87 -1.27 17.63
CA MET A 1 8.03 -0.56 16.66
C MET A 1 8.70 0.74 16.32
N ILE A 2 9.19 0.85 15.09
CA ILE A 2 9.86 2.05 14.59
C ILE A 2 8.80 3.13 14.31
N GLN A 3 9.02 4.32 14.85
CA GLN A 3 8.13 5.46 14.64
C GLN A 3 8.15 5.89 13.17
N ARG A 4 6.98 6.08 12.58
CA ARG A 4 6.84 6.51 11.19
C ARG A 4 6.88 8.03 11.07
N GLU A 5 7.79 8.58 10.28
CA GLU A 5 7.91 10.04 10.11
C GLU A 5 6.65 10.65 9.50
N ILE A 6 6.06 9.94 8.54
CA ILE A 6 4.82 10.31 7.84
C ILE A 6 3.58 10.35 8.74
N ALA A 7 3.67 9.86 9.99
CA ALA A 7 2.56 9.97 10.95
C ALA A 7 2.19 11.42 11.25
N ARG A 8 3.16 12.35 11.21
CA ARG A 8 2.91 13.78 11.41
C ARG A 8 2.07 14.37 10.27
N GLU A 9 2.42 14.03 9.03
CA GLU A 9 1.66 14.41 7.84
C GLU A 9 0.25 13.83 7.91
N CYS A 10 0.12 12.55 8.28
CA CYS A 10 -1.18 11.91 8.46
C CYS A 10 -2.06 12.67 9.47
N ALA A 11 -1.50 13.06 10.62
CA ALA A 11 -2.24 13.83 11.63
C ALA A 11 -2.67 15.21 11.12
N GLN A 12 -1.85 15.88 10.30
CA GLN A 12 -2.21 17.16 9.67
C GLN A 12 -3.35 16.99 8.67
N LEU A 13 -3.24 15.99 7.78
CA LEU A 13 -4.29 15.70 6.79
C LEU A 13 -5.63 15.34 7.45
N LEU A 14 -5.62 14.68 8.60
CA LEU A 14 -6.85 14.38 9.37
C LEU A 14 -7.52 15.63 9.93
N CYS A 15 -6.81 16.75 10.07
CA CYS A 15 -7.39 18.04 10.43
C CYS A 15 -7.96 18.80 9.22
N GLU A 16 -7.54 18.45 8.00
CA GLU A 16 -7.83 19.19 6.76
C GLU A 16 -8.89 18.51 5.89
N TYR A 17 -8.94 17.17 5.92
CA TYR A 17 -9.79 16.36 5.06
C TYR A 17 -10.72 15.46 5.89
N PRO A 18 -11.96 15.22 5.46
CA PRO A 18 -12.87 14.27 6.12
C PRO A 18 -12.40 12.82 6.00
N VAL A 19 -11.65 12.49 4.95
CA VAL A 19 -11.08 11.17 4.73
C VAL A 19 -9.57 11.27 4.50
N VAL A 20 -8.80 10.36 5.11
CA VAL A 20 -7.40 10.13 4.74
C VAL A 20 -7.24 8.69 4.31
N THR A 21 -6.77 8.46 3.09
CA THR A 21 -6.52 7.12 2.56
C THR A 21 -5.02 6.83 2.56
N ILE A 22 -4.61 5.86 3.37
CA ILE A 22 -3.24 5.37 3.46
C ILE A 22 -3.05 4.22 2.46
N ILE A 23 -2.23 4.47 1.43
CA ILE A 23 -1.93 3.50 0.37
C ILE A 23 -0.44 3.20 0.28
N GLY A 24 -0.11 1.98 -0.11
CA GLY A 24 1.29 1.55 -0.19
C GLY A 24 1.43 0.05 -0.43
N PRO A 25 2.67 -0.45 -0.60
CA PRO A 25 2.91 -1.87 -0.79
C PRO A 25 2.45 -2.69 0.42
N ARG A 26 2.30 -4.01 0.23
CA ARG A 26 2.07 -4.93 1.34
C ARG A 26 3.25 -4.86 2.31
N GLN A 27 2.99 -5.15 3.58
CA GLN A 27 3.98 -5.13 4.67
C GLN A 27 4.64 -3.77 4.95
N ALA A 28 4.24 -2.67 4.28
CA ALA A 28 4.74 -1.33 4.56
C ALA A 28 4.32 -0.75 5.92
N GLY A 29 3.48 -1.44 6.70
CA GLY A 29 3.01 -0.97 8.01
C GLY A 29 1.80 -0.03 7.96
N LYS A 30 0.92 -0.14 6.95
CA LYS A 30 -0.28 0.70 6.78
C LYS A 30 -1.24 0.57 7.97
N THR A 31 -1.66 -0.66 8.26
CA THR A 31 -2.52 -0.97 9.42
C THR A 31 -1.88 -0.50 10.72
N THR A 32 -0.57 -0.68 10.87
CA THR A 32 0.17 -0.22 12.04
C THR A 32 0.11 1.30 12.20
N LEU A 33 0.33 2.05 11.13
CA LEU A 33 0.24 3.51 11.14
C LEU A 33 -1.20 3.95 11.46
N ALA A 34 -2.20 3.39 10.78
CA ALA A 34 -3.61 3.73 11.03
C ALA A 34 -4.01 3.46 12.49
N ARG A 35 -3.63 2.29 13.04
CA ARG A 35 -3.95 1.92 14.43
C ARG A 35 -3.18 2.70 15.50
N SER A 36 -2.21 3.53 15.10
CA SER A 36 -1.55 4.45 16.05
C SER A 36 -2.46 5.60 16.49
N PHE A 37 -3.54 5.87 15.73
CA PHE A 37 -4.57 6.86 16.08
C PHE A 37 -5.64 6.19 16.98
N LEU A 38 -5.40 6.20 18.29
CA LEU A 38 -6.18 5.45 19.28
C LEU A 38 -7.62 5.96 19.45
N GLU A 39 -7.94 7.19 19.01
CA GLU A 39 -9.31 7.72 19.05
C GLU A 39 -10.25 7.15 17.97
N TYR A 40 -9.77 6.26 17.10
CA TYR A 40 -10.55 5.66 16.02
C TYR A 40 -11.02 4.25 16.38
N GLU A 41 -12.29 3.98 16.11
CA GLU A 41 -12.81 2.61 16.04
C GLU A 41 -12.13 1.87 14.87
N TYR A 42 -11.75 0.60 15.04
CA TYR A 42 -11.02 -0.16 14.01
C TYR A 42 -11.86 -1.30 13.45
N CYS A 43 -11.96 -1.38 12.12
CA CYS A 43 -12.58 -2.48 11.43
C CYS A 43 -11.66 -3.04 10.33
N ASN A 44 -11.52 -4.36 10.28
CA ASN A 44 -10.74 -5.05 9.26
C ASN A 44 -11.67 -5.74 8.24
N LEU A 45 -11.68 -5.26 7.00
CA LEU A 45 -12.53 -5.80 5.93
C LEU A 45 -11.97 -7.08 5.28
N GLU A 46 -10.83 -7.59 5.74
CA GLU A 46 -10.42 -8.97 5.43
C GLU A 46 -11.17 -10.03 6.24
N VAL A 47 -11.73 -9.64 7.41
CA VAL A 47 -12.54 -10.53 8.24
C VAL A 47 -13.85 -10.84 7.50
N PRO A 48 -14.15 -12.12 7.21
CA PRO A 48 -15.31 -12.50 6.40
C PRO A 48 -16.63 -11.92 6.92
N GLU A 49 -16.86 -11.96 8.23
CA GLU A 49 -18.08 -11.50 8.87
C GLU A 49 -18.26 -9.98 8.72
N SER A 50 -17.20 -9.20 8.95
CA SER A 50 -17.21 -7.74 8.75
C SER A 50 -17.43 -7.39 7.28
N ARG A 51 -16.79 -8.14 6.37
CA ARG A 51 -16.94 -7.95 4.92
C ARG A 51 -18.35 -8.27 4.45
N GLU A 52 -18.92 -9.39 4.87
CA GLU A 52 -20.29 -9.78 4.50
C GLU A 52 -21.31 -8.79 5.00
N PHE A 53 -21.17 -8.29 6.23
CA PHE A 53 -22.06 -7.24 6.73
C PHE A 53 -21.94 -5.95 5.91
N ALA A 54 -20.70 -5.51 5.62
CA ALA A 54 -20.45 -4.32 4.80
C ALA A 54 -20.99 -4.43 3.37
N VAL A 55 -20.99 -5.63 2.78
CA VAL A 55 -21.53 -5.87 1.43
C VAL A 55 -23.05 -5.93 1.45
N ASN A 56 -23.64 -6.62 2.42
CA ASN A 56 -25.08 -6.85 2.47
C ASN A 56 -25.87 -5.60 2.88
N ASP A 57 -25.35 -4.83 3.84
CA ASP A 57 -25.96 -3.57 4.28
C ASP A 57 -24.88 -2.52 4.63
N PRO A 58 -24.32 -1.84 3.62
CA PRO A 58 -23.29 -0.81 3.80
C PRO A 58 -23.70 0.31 4.75
N LYS A 59 -24.99 0.68 4.75
CA LYS A 59 -25.52 1.79 5.54
C LYS A 59 -25.61 1.41 7.02
N ALA A 60 -26.16 0.23 7.33
CA ALA A 60 -26.18 -0.28 8.71
C ALA A 60 -24.76 -0.56 9.21
N PHE A 61 -23.89 -1.11 8.35
CA PHE A 61 -22.49 -1.34 8.69
C PHE A 61 -21.77 -0.05 9.09
N LEU A 62 -21.89 1.04 8.32
CA LEU A 62 -21.29 2.33 8.68
C LEU A 62 -22.00 2.99 9.87
N GLY A 63 -23.30 2.75 10.03
CA GLY A 63 -24.11 3.26 11.13
C GLY A 63 -23.79 2.66 12.50
N GLN A 64 -23.07 1.54 12.56
CA GLN A 64 -22.64 0.96 13.84
C GLN A 64 -21.55 1.79 14.53
N PHE A 65 -20.80 2.59 13.76
CA PHE A 65 -19.70 3.41 14.27
C PHE A 65 -20.23 4.75 14.74
N SER A 66 -19.90 5.11 15.97
CA SER A 66 -20.40 6.33 16.63
C SER A 66 -19.49 7.54 16.42
N GLY A 67 -18.21 7.29 16.14
CA GLY A 67 -17.19 8.32 16.02
C GLY A 67 -16.36 8.20 14.74
N LYS A 68 -15.05 8.42 14.92
CA LYS A 68 -14.06 8.30 13.87
C LYS A 68 -13.71 6.82 13.65
N VAL A 69 -13.55 6.38 12.41
CA VAL A 69 -13.33 4.96 12.09
C VAL A 69 -12.16 4.73 11.13
N ILE A 70 -11.40 3.68 11.40
CA ILE A 70 -10.41 3.09 10.49
C ILE A 70 -11.05 1.90 9.78
N LEU A 71 -11.11 1.96 8.45
CA LEU A 71 -11.51 0.85 7.60
C LEU A 71 -10.28 0.29 6.90
N ASP A 72 -9.79 -0.85 7.40
CA ASP A 72 -8.59 -1.51 6.90
C ASP A 72 -8.92 -2.36 5.67
N GLU A 73 -8.04 -2.33 4.66
CA GLU A 73 -8.15 -3.08 3.41
C GLU A 73 -9.46 -2.78 2.64
N ILE A 74 -9.80 -1.50 2.50
CA ILE A 74 -11.04 -1.01 1.88
C ILE A 74 -11.28 -1.53 0.45
N GLN A 75 -10.22 -1.94 -0.27
CA GLN A 75 -10.36 -2.57 -1.58
C GLN A 75 -11.13 -3.91 -1.54
N ARG A 76 -11.34 -4.49 -0.36
CA ARG A 76 -12.21 -5.66 -0.17
C ARG A 76 -13.68 -5.34 -0.38
N VAL A 77 -14.11 -4.10 -0.13
CA VAL A 77 -15.49 -3.63 -0.34
C VAL A 77 -15.48 -2.22 -0.95
N PRO A 78 -15.13 -2.07 -2.25
CA PRO A 78 -15.02 -0.77 -2.90
C PRO A 78 -16.32 0.04 -2.89
N GLU A 79 -17.47 -0.64 -2.86
CA GLU A 79 -18.80 0.00 -2.84
C GLU A 79 -19.02 0.88 -1.60
N LEU A 80 -18.35 0.60 -0.48
CA LEU A 80 -18.41 1.44 0.73
C LEU A 80 -17.99 2.89 0.46
N ILE A 81 -17.12 3.12 -0.53
CA ILE A 81 -16.59 4.46 -0.84
C ILE A 81 -17.73 5.43 -1.18
N SER A 82 -18.74 4.98 -1.93
CA SER A 82 -19.91 5.82 -2.29
C SER A 82 -20.77 6.17 -1.08
N TYR A 83 -20.89 5.26 -0.11
CA TYR A 83 -21.63 5.52 1.13
C TYR A 83 -20.85 6.46 2.06
N ILE A 84 -19.53 6.30 2.15
CA ILE A 84 -18.65 7.20 2.88
C ILE A 84 -18.76 8.62 2.31
N GLN A 85 -18.75 8.76 0.98
CA GLN A 85 -18.94 10.05 0.30
C GLN A 85 -20.22 10.75 0.78
N ALA A 86 -21.36 10.04 0.79
CA ALA A 86 -22.63 10.61 1.24
C ALA A 86 -22.58 11.06 2.70
N ILE A 87 -21.95 10.28 3.59
CA ILE A 87 -21.83 10.61 5.02
C ILE A 87 -20.95 11.85 5.24
N VAL A 88 -19.81 11.95 4.57
CA VAL A 88 -18.90 13.08 4.75
C VAL A 88 -19.47 14.37 4.16
N ASP A 89 -20.24 14.28 3.08
CA ASP A 89 -20.94 15.43 2.50
C ASP A 89 -22.04 15.98 3.42
N GLU A 90 -22.70 15.12 4.19
CA GLU A 90 -23.72 15.52 5.16
C GLU A 90 -23.12 16.09 6.45
N LYS A 91 -22.13 15.42 7.03
CA LYS A 91 -21.56 15.78 8.34
C LYS A 91 -20.52 16.89 8.25
N ASN A 92 -19.74 16.92 7.18
CA ASN A 92 -18.63 17.85 6.95
C ASN A 92 -17.63 17.93 8.13
N VAL A 93 -17.24 16.76 8.67
CA VAL A 93 -16.30 16.63 9.79
C VAL A 93 -14.96 16.10 9.30
N ASN A 94 -13.88 16.83 9.58
CA ASN A 94 -12.52 16.41 9.23
C ASN A 94 -12.03 15.22 10.08
N GLY A 95 -11.27 14.33 9.44
CA GLY A 95 -10.68 13.14 10.05
C GLY A 95 -11.71 12.10 10.47
N GLN A 96 -12.89 12.08 9.84
CA GLN A 96 -13.93 11.12 10.19
C GLN A 96 -13.55 9.68 9.80
N PHE A 97 -12.85 9.51 8.68
CA PHE A 97 -12.46 8.20 8.16
C PHE A 97 -10.97 8.11 7.87
N ILE A 98 -10.34 7.02 8.33
CA ILE A 98 -9.05 6.56 7.81
C ILE A 98 -9.30 5.31 7.00
N LEU A 99 -8.91 5.31 5.73
CA LEU A 99 -8.99 4.14 4.87
C LEU A 99 -7.59 3.60 4.67
N THR A 100 -7.41 2.28 4.69
CA THR A 100 -6.16 1.67 4.23
C THR A 100 -6.43 0.82 3.00
N GLY A 101 -5.43 0.74 2.13
CA GLY A 101 -5.48 -0.24 1.06
C GLY A 101 -4.13 -0.50 0.43
N SER A 102 -3.96 -1.69 -0.13
CA SER A 102 -2.83 -1.97 -1.01
C SER A 102 -2.94 -1.16 -2.30
N HIS A 103 -1.81 -0.93 -2.97
CA HIS A 103 -1.70 -0.06 -4.16
C HIS A 103 -2.30 -0.71 -5.42
N GLN A 104 -3.59 -1.06 -5.38
CA GLN A 104 -4.34 -1.55 -6.54
C GLN A 104 -4.82 -0.36 -7.38
N LEU A 105 -4.61 -0.43 -8.70
CA LEU A 105 -5.03 0.61 -9.64
C LEU A 105 -6.53 0.90 -9.52
N ALA A 106 -7.35 -0.16 -9.40
CA ALA A 106 -8.79 -0.06 -9.22
C ALA A 106 -9.19 0.75 -7.97
N LEU A 107 -8.48 0.57 -6.84
CA LEU A 107 -8.78 1.32 -5.63
C LEU A 107 -8.53 2.83 -5.84
N LYS A 108 -7.43 3.19 -6.52
CA LYS A 108 -7.14 4.60 -6.82
C LYS A 108 -8.19 5.22 -7.71
N GLU A 109 -8.68 4.49 -8.72
CA GLU A 109 -9.74 4.96 -9.62
C GLU A 109 -11.05 5.19 -8.85
N SER A 110 -11.49 4.21 -8.04
CA SER A 110 -12.71 4.35 -7.24
C SER A 110 -12.63 5.54 -6.26
N ILE A 111 -11.49 5.70 -5.59
CA ILE A 111 -11.28 6.84 -4.67
C ILE A 111 -11.27 8.16 -5.44
N SER A 112 -10.58 8.24 -6.57
CA SER A 112 -10.49 9.47 -7.37
C SER A 112 -11.84 9.88 -7.96
N GLN A 113 -12.72 8.93 -8.26
CA GLN A 113 -14.07 9.20 -8.77
C GLN A 113 -15.04 9.61 -7.65
N SER A 114 -15.10 8.84 -6.56
CA SER A 114 -16.13 9.04 -5.52
C SER A 114 -15.69 9.97 -4.38
N LEU A 115 -14.40 10.06 -4.06
CA LEU A 115 -13.91 10.90 -2.94
C LEU A 115 -13.09 12.10 -3.40
N SER A 116 -13.21 12.50 -4.67
CA SER A 116 -12.52 13.69 -5.20
C SER A 116 -12.79 14.92 -4.33
N GLY A 117 -11.72 15.60 -3.92
CA GLY A 117 -11.75 16.78 -3.06
C GLY A 117 -12.07 16.52 -1.57
N ARG A 118 -12.40 15.29 -1.19
CA ARG A 118 -12.81 14.90 0.18
C ARG A 118 -11.81 13.98 0.87
N THR A 119 -10.85 13.45 0.11
CA THR A 119 -9.82 12.57 0.64
C THR A 119 -8.43 13.09 0.33
N ALA A 120 -7.53 12.95 1.30
CA ALA A 120 -6.11 13.05 1.05
C ALA A 120 -5.50 11.65 0.86
N LEU A 121 -4.67 11.49 -0.18
CA LEU A 121 -3.94 10.26 -0.42
C LEU A 121 -2.57 10.31 0.26
N LEU A 122 -2.36 9.44 1.25
CA LEU A 122 -1.09 9.31 1.94
C LEU A 122 -0.34 8.06 1.44
N HIS A 123 0.82 8.27 0.83
CA HIS A 123 1.64 7.20 0.27
C HIS A 123 2.65 6.67 1.30
N LEU A 124 2.35 5.53 1.93
CA LEU A 124 3.22 4.88 2.90
C LEU A 124 4.15 3.86 2.22
N LEU A 125 5.43 4.19 2.13
CA LEU A 125 6.48 3.27 1.69
C LEU A 125 7.03 2.43 2.86
N PRO A 126 7.87 1.42 2.61
CA PRO A 126 8.69 0.81 3.66
C PRO A 126 9.58 1.84 4.38
N LEU A 127 10.31 1.41 5.41
CA LEU A 127 11.07 2.30 6.26
C LEU A 127 12.11 3.11 5.48
N SER A 128 12.31 4.38 5.84
CA SER A 128 13.40 5.19 5.30
C SER A 128 14.71 4.94 6.07
N ILE A 129 15.84 5.30 5.47
CA ILE A 129 17.14 5.31 6.19
C ILE A 129 17.07 6.26 7.40
N ALA A 130 16.35 7.38 7.29
CA ALA A 130 16.16 8.32 8.39
C ALA A 130 15.35 7.71 9.54
N GLU A 131 14.29 6.95 9.24
CA GLU A 131 13.50 6.21 10.23
C GLU A 131 14.35 5.14 10.94
N LEU A 132 15.17 4.37 10.19
CA LEU A 132 16.10 3.39 10.77
C LEU A 132 17.15 4.06 11.67
N SER A 133 17.79 5.12 11.17
CA SER A 133 18.79 5.87 11.92
C SER A 133 18.23 6.45 13.22
N SER A 134 17.00 6.97 13.17
CA SER A 134 16.28 7.50 14.35
C SER A 134 15.95 6.40 15.36
N ALA A 135 15.76 5.16 14.90
CA ALA A 135 15.60 3.98 15.75
C ALA A 135 16.93 3.39 16.25
N GLY A 136 18.07 4.04 15.97
CA GLY A 136 19.40 3.55 16.36
C GLY A 136 19.95 2.43 15.47
N ILE A 137 19.29 2.15 14.34
CA ILE A 137 19.72 1.13 13.37
C ILE A 137 20.53 1.84 12.30
N LYS A 138 21.83 1.55 12.25
CA LYS A 138 22.75 2.07 11.25
C LYS A 138 23.63 0.94 10.76
N PHE A 139 23.80 0.86 9.45
CA PHE A 139 24.76 -0.03 8.82
C PHE A 139 26.01 0.74 8.42
N GLU A 140 27.14 0.06 8.39
CA GLU A 140 28.45 0.67 8.08
C GLU A 140 28.60 0.95 6.58
N SER A 141 27.92 0.16 5.75
CA SER A 141 27.99 0.20 4.29
C SER A 141 26.60 0.39 3.66
N PHE A 142 26.57 0.92 2.44
CA PHE A 142 25.32 1.05 1.68
C PHE A 142 24.78 -0.34 1.28
N GLU A 143 25.67 -1.27 1.00
CA GLU A 143 25.38 -2.66 0.62
C GLU A 143 24.57 -3.36 1.70
N GLU A 144 24.88 -3.15 2.97
CA GLU A 144 24.11 -3.70 4.09
C GLU A 144 22.67 -3.17 4.13
N TYR A 145 22.43 -1.90 3.78
CA TYR A 145 21.06 -1.39 3.60
C TYR A 145 20.36 -2.07 2.43
N VAL A 146 21.06 -2.33 1.33
CA VAL A 146 20.49 -3.02 0.16
C VAL A 146 20.11 -4.47 0.50
N PHE A 147 20.96 -5.19 1.22
CA PHE A 147 20.72 -6.59 1.60
C PHE A 147 19.71 -6.74 2.74
N SER A 148 19.73 -5.82 3.71
CA SER A 148 18.79 -5.82 4.83
C SER A 148 17.43 -5.27 4.41
N GLY A 149 17.41 -4.33 3.47
CA GLY A 149 16.22 -3.67 2.97
C GLY A 149 15.48 -2.86 4.03
N PHE A 150 14.18 -2.66 3.84
CA PHE A 150 13.41 -1.62 4.52
C PHE A 150 12.04 -2.09 5.03
N LEU A 151 11.73 -3.38 4.91
CA LEU A 151 10.47 -3.92 5.42
C LEU A 151 10.43 -3.82 6.96
N PRO A 152 9.40 -3.22 7.57
CA PRO A 152 9.27 -3.13 9.02
C PRO A 152 9.43 -4.46 9.76
N GLY A 153 8.92 -5.56 9.19
CA GLY A 153 9.01 -6.91 9.79
C GLY A 153 10.44 -7.40 10.02
N ILE A 154 11.41 -6.92 9.24
CA ILE A 154 12.84 -7.26 9.43
C ILE A 154 13.36 -6.72 10.76
N TYR A 155 12.94 -5.51 11.11
CA TYR A 155 13.44 -4.81 12.29
C TYR A 155 12.57 -5.04 13.52
N ASP A 156 11.25 -5.01 13.36
CA ASP A 156 10.32 -5.16 14.48
C ASP A 156 10.16 -6.62 14.95
N GLN A 157 10.37 -7.59 14.05
CA GLN A 157 10.19 -9.03 14.34
C GLN A 157 11.48 -9.84 14.15
N ASN A 158 12.62 -9.19 13.93
CA ASN A 158 13.91 -9.83 13.65
C ASN A 158 13.84 -10.86 12.51
N GLN A 159 13.03 -10.59 11.48
CA GLN A 159 12.96 -11.49 10.32
C GLN A 159 14.28 -11.47 9.56
N ARG A 160 14.75 -12.64 9.14
CA ARG A 160 15.95 -12.75 8.29
C ARG A 160 15.68 -12.09 6.94
N PRO A 161 16.43 -11.03 6.53
CA PRO A 161 16.10 -10.24 5.34
C PRO A 161 15.90 -11.06 4.07
N LEU A 162 16.83 -11.96 3.76
CA LEU A 162 16.76 -12.82 2.57
C LEU A 162 15.46 -13.63 2.48
N GLN A 163 14.98 -14.16 3.61
CA GLN A 163 13.74 -14.94 3.65
C GLN A 163 12.50 -14.06 3.67
N ALA A 164 12.56 -12.93 4.38
CA ALA A 164 11.48 -11.95 4.37
C ALA A 164 11.19 -11.50 2.93
N TYR A 165 12.23 -11.14 2.17
CA TYR A 165 12.10 -10.73 0.78
C TYR A 165 11.74 -11.88 -0.17
N SER A 166 12.29 -13.09 0.03
CA SER A 166 11.89 -14.26 -0.76
C SER A 166 10.40 -14.59 -0.57
N ASN A 167 9.92 -14.59 0.67
CA ASN A 167 8.52 -14.84 0.99
C ASN A 167 7.63 -13.70 0.51
N TYR A 168 8.08 -12.46 0.66
CA TYR A 168 7.37 -11.29 0.12
C TYR A 168 7.21 -11.43 -1.40
N TYR A 169 8.29 -11.72 -2.12
CA TYR A 169 8.25 -11.94 -3.57
C TYR A 169 7.27 -13.06 -3.93
N GLN A 170 7.42 -14.25 -3.34
CA GLN A 170 6.57 -15.39 -3.65
C GLN A 170 5.08 -15.12 -3.37
N THR A 171 4.75 -14.49 -2.24
CA THR A 171 3.35 -14.28 -1.84
C THR A 171 2.70 -13.04 -2.48
N TYR A 172 3.47 -12.00 -2.77
CA TYR A 172 2.98 -10.75 -3.33
C TYR A 172 3.05 -10.73 -4.85
N VAL A 173 4.22 -11.06 -5.41
CA VAL A 173 4.43 -10.98 -6.86
C VAL A 173 3.60 -12.04 -7.58
N GLU A 174 3.62 -13.28 -7.11
CA GLU A 174 2.85 -14.33 -7.79
C GLU A 174 1.34 -14.12 -7.70
N ARG A 175 0.84 -13.47 -6.64
CA ARG A 175 -0.60 -13.25 -6.47
C ARG A 175 -1.08 -11.96 -7.12
N ASP A 176 -0.50 -10.83 -6.75
CA ASP A 176 -1.03 -9.51 -7.12
C ASP A 176 -0.55 -9.10 -8.54
N VAL A 177 0.67 -9.45 -8.94
CA VAL A 177 1.17 -9.12 -10.29
C VAL A 177 0.50 -10.03 -11.33
N ARG A 178 0.22 -11.31 -11.03
CA ARG A 178 -0.60 -12.16 -11.92
C ARG A 178 -2.01 -11.58 -12.12
N GLN A 179 -2.62 -11.06 -11.06
CA GLN A 179 -3.95 -10.44 -11.13
C GLN A 179 -3.96 -9.12 -11.90
N LEU A 180 -2.93 -8.27 -11.73
CA LEU A 180 -2.87 -6.95 -12.37
C LEU A 180 -2.40 -6.99 -13.82
N ALA A 181 -1.43 -7.85 -14.14
CA ALA A 181 -0.77 -7.88 -15.45
C ALA A 181 -1.25 -9.04 -16.34
N ASN A 182 -2.28 -9.80 -15.91
CA ASN A 182 -2.77 -11.01 -16.57
C ASN A 182 -1.62 -11.92 -17.06
N LEU A 183 -0.54 -11.95 -16.28
CA LEU A 183 0.73 -12.54 -16.66
C LEU A 183 0.53 -14.03 -16.91
N LYS A 184 0.56 -14.41 -18.19
CA LYS A 184 0.52 -15.81 -18.61
C LYS A 184 1.79 -16.55 -18.20
N ASP A 185 2.90 -15.83 -18.01
CA ASP A 185 4.19 -16.39 -17.68
C ASP A 185 4.86 -15.68 -16.49
N ALA A 186 4.84 -16.32 -15.32
CA ALA A 186 5.50 -15.83 -14.12
C ALA A 186 7.04 -15.88 -14.22
N SER A 187 7.59 -16.78 -15.05
CA SER A 187 9.05 -16.93 -15.21
C SER A 187 9.66 -15.73 -15.96
N LEU A 188 8.90 -15.16 -16.90
CA LEU A 188 9.31 -13.95 -17.63
C LEU A 188 9.41 -12.75 -16.69
N PHE A 189 8.44 -12.60 -15.77
CA PHE A 189 8.46 -11.56 -14.75
C PHE A 189 9.61 -11.75 -13.75
N GLU A 190 9.93 -12.98 -13.35
CA GLU A 190 11.10 -13.22 -12.50
C GLU A 190 12.41 -12.84 -13.21
N LYS A 191 12.54 -13.22 -14.48
CA LYS A 191 13.69 -12.83 -15.31
C LYS A 191 13.79 -11.30 -15.41
N PHE A 192 12.66 -10.59 -15.56
CA PHE A 192 12.62 -9.12 -15.53
C PHE A 192 13.23 -8.58 -14.25
N MET A 193 12.73 -9.04 -13.11
CA MET A 193 13.10 -8.51 -11.80
C MET A 193 14.58 -8.74 -11.54
N ARG A 194 15.12 -9.90 -11.95
CA ARG A 194 16.56 -10.18 -11.88
C ARG A 194 17.40 -9.25 -12.77
N LEU A 195 16.96 -9.00 -14.01
CA LEU A 195 17.65 -8.08 -14.93
C LEU A 195 17.61 -6.63 -14.43
N MET A 196 16.49 -6.21 -13.84
CA MET A 196 16.33 -4.88 -13.25
C MET A 196 17.17 -4.71 -11.99
N ALA A 197 17.25 -5.74 -11.14
CA ALA A 197 18.04 -5.70 -9.91
C ALA A 197 19.54 -5.45 -10.20
N GLY A 198 20.11 -6.09 -11.23
CA GLY A 198 21.50 -5.88 -11.64
C GLY A 198 21.79 -4.51 -12.29
N ARG A 199 20.74 -3.76 -12.63
CA ARG A 199 20.81 -2.46 -13.32
C ARG A 199 20.27 -1.30 -12.48
N ALA A 200 19.93 -1.55 -11.22
CA ALA A 200 19.48 -0.50 -10.31
C ALA A 200 20.57 0.60 -10.21
N GLY A 201 20.17 1.85 -10.45
CA GLY A 201 21.08 2.99 -10.43
C GLY A 201 21.85 3.26 -11.74
N GLN A 202 21.59 2.50 -12.81
CA GLN A 202 22.18 2.73 -14.14
C GLN A 202 21.20 3.42 -15.10
N LEU A 203 21.71 4.05 -16.16
CA LEU A 203 20.88 4.56 -17.26
C LEU A 203 20.20 3.42 -17.99
N MET A 204 18.88 3.53 -18.18
CA MET A 204 18.09 2.47 -18.78
C MET A 204 18.12 2.56 -20.31
N ASP A 205 18.74 1.57 -20.97
CA ASP A 205 18.62 1.35 -22.40
C ASP A 205 17.52 0.32 -22.70
N TYR A 206 16.36 0.82 -23.12
CA TYR A 206 15.22 0.00 -23.51
C TYR A 206 15.50 -0.92 -24.70
N SER A 207 16.50 -0.61 -25.54
CA SER A 207 16.87 -1.38 -26.73
C SER A 207 17.66 -2.63 -26.32
N SER A 208 18.67 -2.46 -25.47
CA SER A 208 19.41 -3.55 -24.83
C SER A 208 18.46 -4.46 -24.01
N LEU A 209 17.55 -3.87 -23.23
CA LEU A 209 16.54 -4.61 -22.47
C LEU A 209 15.62 -5.42 -23.40
N GLY A 210 15.09 -4.82 -24.48
CA GLY A 210 14.23 -5.54 -25.44
C GLY A 210 14.92 -6.76 -26.06
N ASN A 211 16.22 -6.64 -26.38
CA ASN A 211 17.00 -7.73 -26.99
C ASN A 211 17.30 -8.88 -26.01
N GLU A 212 17.68 -8.60 -24.76
CA GLU A 212 17.95 -9.63 -23.74
C GLU A 212 16.68 -10.34 -23.25
N TRP A 213 15.56 -9.62 -23.36
CA TRP A 213 14.26 -10.04 -22.85
C TRP A 213 13.37 -10.65 -23.94
N GLY A 214 13.70 -10.45 -25.22
CA GLY A 214 12.97 -11.01 -26.35
C GLY A 214 11.64 -10.29 -26.65
N LEU A 215 11.50 -9.03 -26.21
CA LEU A 215 10.26 -8.24 -26.33
C LEU A 215 10.47 -6.95 -27.10
N ILE A 216 9.38 -6.45 -27.69
CA ILE A 216 9.39 -5.21 -28.47
C ILE A 216 9.42 -4.02 -27.50
N VAL A 217 10.31 -3.05 -27.74
CA VAL A 217 10.52 -1.82 -26.94
C VAL A 217 9.22 -1.09 -26.55
N LYS A 218 8.18 -1.18 -27.39
CA LYS A 218 6.86 -0.60 -27.13
C LYS A 218 6.13 -1.27 -25.93
N GLN A 219 6.28 -2.58 -25.74
CA GLN A 219 5.70 -3.30 -24.59
C GLN A 219 6.37 -2.92 -23.26
N LEU A 220 7.67 -2.57 -23.31
CA LEU A 220 8.42 -2.08 -22.15
C LEU A 220 7.97 -0.68 -21.69
N LYS A 221 7.66 0.23 -22.62
CA LYS A 221 7.34 1.64 -22.31
C LYS A 221 5.91 1.91 -21.86
N THR A 222 4.95 1.06 -22.25
CA THR A 222 3.52 1.32 -22.02
C THR A 222 3.01 0.71 -20.70
N GLY A 223 3.93 0.20 -19.86
CA GLY A 223 3.60 -0.54 -18.65
C GLY A 223 3.19 -1.97 -18.99
N CYS A 224 4.19 -2.84 -19.22
CA CYS A 224 4.13 -4.29 -19.02
C CYS A 224 2.73 -4.94 -19.17
N GLN A 225 2.08 -4.75 -20.32
CA GLN A 225 0.94 -5.57 -20.72
C GLN A 225 1.52 -6.83 -21.36
N PHE A 226 1.46 -7.95 -20.63
CA PHE A 226 1.81 -9.30 -21.08
C PHE A 226 0.57 -10.08 -21.51
#